data_AF-A0ABD4W037-F1
#
_entry.id   AF-A0ABD4W037-F1
#
_cell.length_a   1.000
_cell.length_b   1.000
_cell.length_c   1.000
_cell.angle_alpha   90.00
_cell.angle_beta   90.00
_cell.angle_gamma   90.00
#
_symmetry.space_group_name_H-M   'P 1'
#
loop_
_entity.id
_entity.type
_entity.pdbx_description
1 polymer ?
#
loop_
_entity_poly.entity_id
_entity_poly.type
_entity_poly.pdbx_seq_one_letter_code
_entity_poly.pdbx_strand_id
1 'polypeptide(L)' 'MDYTDILEKLVSGDLLEYQIDPQKDPEDAFAFQQSLRNYGKNKKITGRAGRGGVITYTSIENKPKY' A
#
# COMPACT_ATOMS: atom_id res chain seq x y z
N MET A 1 0.50 -1.23 -14.59
CA MET A 1 0.32 -0.08 -13.67
C MET A 1 1.59 0.08 -12.85
N ASP A 2 2.09 1.30 -12.70
CA ASP A 2 3.25 1.60 -11.87
C ASP A 2 2.82 1.82 -10.41
N TYR A 3 2.80 0.74 -9.61
CA TYR A 3 2.49 0.85 -8.18
C TYR A 3 3.55 1.61 -7.39
N THR A 4 4.75 1.78 -7.95
CA THR A 4 5.80 2.65 -7.41
C THR A 4 5.28 4.07 -7.14
N ASP A 5 4.49 4.63 -8.05
CA ASP A 5 3.91 5.98 -7.92
C ASP A 5 2.91 6.05 -6.76
N ILE A 6 2.12 4.98 -6.56
CA ILE A 6 1.19 4.84 -5.43
C ILE A 6 1.97 4.76 -4.11
N LEU A 7 3.06 3.99 -4.07
CA LEU A 7 3.93 3.86 -2.90
C LEU A 7 4.61 5.20 -2.55
N GLU A 8 5.02 5.97 -3.56
CA GLU A 8 5.54 7.32 -3.36
C GLU A 8 4.47 8.26 -2.81
N LYS A 9 3.27 8.27 -3.37
CA LYS A 9 2.15 9.09 -2.87
C LYS A 9 1.77 8.73 -1.44
N LEU A 10 1.76 7.44 -1.08
CA LEU A 10 1.54 6.99 0.29
C LEU A 10 2.60 7.57 1.25
N VAL A 11 3.88 7.50 0.87
CA VAL A 11 4.98 7.99 1.71
C VAL A 11 5.05 9.51 1.76
N SER A 12 4.81 10.19 0.63
CA SER A 12 4.77 11.65 0.51
C SER A 12 3.62 12.26 1.32
N GLY A 13 2.54 11.50 1.48
CA GLY A 13 1.32 11.93 2.16
C GLY A 13 0.23 12.44 1.22
N ASP A 14 0.51 12.48 -0.09
CA ASP A 14 -0.47 12.74 -1.15
C ASP A 14 -1.60 11.69 -1.17
N LEU A 15 -1.29 10.45 -0.78
CA LEU A 15 -2.27 9.39 -0.58
C LEU A 15 -2.28 8.95 0.88
N LEU A 16 -3.47 9.00 1.50
CA LEU A 16 -3.65 8.58 2.89
C LEU A 16 -3.65 7.05 3.01
N GLU A 17 -4.41 6.40 2.15
CA GLU A 17 -4.58 4.96 2.14
C GLU A 17 -4.83 4.42 0.74
N TYR A 18 -4.37 3.20 0.49
CA TYR A 18 -4.58 2.46 -0.75
C TYR A 18 -5.13 1.08 -0.42
N GLN A 19 -6.31 0.76 -0.96
CA GLN A 19 -6.94 -0.54 -0.75
C GLN A 19 -6.81 -1.38 -2.00
N ILE A 20 -6.44 -2.64 -1.81
CA ILE A 20 -6.35 -3.63 -2.87
C ILE A 20 -7.10 -4.89 -2.47
N ASP A 21 -7.90 -5.42 -3.38
CA ASP A 21 -8.64 -6.64 -3.15
C ASP A 21 -7.96 -7.79 -3.91
N PRO A 22 -7.18 -8.65 -3.22
CA PRO A 22 -6.50 -9.77 -3.87
C PRO A 22 -7.46 -10.85 -4.38
N GLN A 23 -8.73 -10.87 -3.95
CA GLN A 23 -9.73 -11.79 -4.49
C GLN A 23 -10.27 -11.31 -5.84
N LYS A 24 -10.34 -9.99 -6.03
CA LYS A 24 -10.86 -9.37 -7.25
C LYS A 24 -9.76 -9.16 -8.29
N ASP A 25 -8.62 -8.66 -7.84
CA ASP A 25 -7.50 -8.24 -8.68
C ASP A 25 -6.18 -8.83 -8.15
N PRO A 26 -5.96 -10.16 -8.32
CA PRO A 26 -4.78 -10.85 -7.80
C PRO A 26 -3.48 -10.40 -8.48
N GLU A 27 -3.53 -10.04 -9.76
CA GLU A 27 -2.38 -9.53 -10.51
C GLU A 27 -1.89 -8.20 -9.95
N ASP A 28 -2.82 -7.28 -9.68
CA ASP A 28 -2.56 -6.01 -9.01
C ASP A 28 -1.94 -6.23 -7.63
N ALA A 29 -2.51 -7.13 -6.82
CA ALA A 29 -2.02 -7.40 -5.47
C ALA A 29 -0.58 -7.92 -5.48
N PHE A 30 -0.25 -8.80 -6.43
CA PHE A 30 1.10 -9.32 -6.60
C PHE A 30 2.06 -8.24 -7.09
N ALA A 31 1.67 -7.46 -8.09
CA ALA A 31 2.48 -6.37 -8.63
C ALA A 31 2.73 -5.26 -7.59
N PHE A 32 1.74 -4.95 -6.74
CA PHE A 32 1.88 -4.04 -5.62
C PHE A 32 2.86 -4.59 -4.58
N GLN A 33 2.75 -5.86 -4.21
CA GLN A 33 3.70 -6.48 -3.27
C GLN A 33 5.12 -6.53 -3.82
N GLN A 34 5.28 -6.82 -5.11
CA GLN A 34 6.59 -6.81 -5.76
C GLN A 34 7.19 -5.41 -5.75
N SER A 35 6.40 -4.39 -6.10
CA SER A 35 6.80 -2.98 -6.04
C SER A 35 7.17 -2.59 -4.62
N LEU A 36 6.37 -2.97 -3.62
CA LEU A 36 6.64 -2.71 -2.21
C LEU A 36 7.95 -3.38 -1.75
N ARG A 37 8.25 -4.61 -2.19
CA ARG A 37 9.53 -5.25 -1.84
C ARG A 37 10.73 -4.54 -2.45
N ASN A 38 10.61 -4.08 -3.68
CA ASN A 38 11.65 -3.32 -4.38
C ASN A 38 11.74 -1.87 -3.88
N TYR A 39 10.66 -1.35 -3.31
CA TYR A 39 10.60 0.00 -2.78
C TYR A 39 11.40 0.08 -1.48
N GLY A 40 12.59 0.69 -1.55
CA GLY A 40 13.54 0.77 -0.43
C GLY A 40 13.01 1.48 0.83
N LYS A 41 11.82 2.10 0.76
CA LYS A 41 11.11 2.73 1.89
C LYS A 41 9.92 1.90 2.38
N ASN A 42 9.86 0.60 2.07
CA ASN A 42 8.77 -0.29 2.50
C ASN A 42 8.52 -0.31 4.02
N LYS A 43 9.55 -0.08 4.84
CA LYS A 43 9.42 0.10 6.29
C LYS A 43 8.50 1.26 6.67
N LYS A 44 8.29 2.23 5.76
CA LYS A 44 7.38 3.36 5.95
C LYS A 44 5.93 3.05 5.56
N ILE A 45 5.65 1.88 5.01
CA ILE A 45 4.30 1.49 4.57
C ILE A 45 3.86 0.28 5.39
N THR A 46 2.64 0.31 5.89
CA THR A 46 2.02 -0.80 6.63
C THR A 46 0.82 -1.31 5.85
N GLY A 47 0.73 -2.62 5.67
CA GLY A 47 -0.45 -3.29 5.13
C GLY A 47 -1.32 -3.84 6.26
N ARG A 48 -2.61 -3.54 6.25
CA ARG A 48 -3.60 -4.10 7.18
C ARG A 48 -4.61 -4.92 6.40
N ALA A 49 -4.70 -6.21 6.70
CA ALA A 49 -5.76 -7.06 6.16
C ALA A 49 -7.10 -6.70 6.83
N GLY A 50 -8.06 -6.31 6.01
CA GLY A 50 -9.43 -5.99 6.38
C GLY A 50 -10.37 -7.18 6.21
N ARG A 51 -11.64 -6.95 6.53
CA ARG A 51 -12.70 -7.96 6.41
C ARG A 51 -12.99 -8.21 4.93
N GLY A 52 -13.02 -9.48 4.51
CA GLY A 52 -13.22 -9.87 3.10
C GLY A 52 -11.92 -10.08 2.31
N GLY A 53 -10.74 -10.01 2.95
CA GLY A 53 -9.46 -10.25 2.28
C GLY A 53 -8.84 -9.02 1.63
N VAL A 54 -9.54 -7.88 1.62
CA VAL A 54 -9.02 -6.59 1.19
C VAL A 54 -7.83 -6.18 2.05
N ILE A 55 -6.75 -5.72 1.44
CA ILE A 55 -5.57 -5.24 2.12
C ILE A 55 -5.50 -3.71 1.96
N THR A 56 -5.52 -2.99 3.08
CA THR A 56 -5.36 -1.54 3.13
C THR A 56 -3.91 -1.21 3.47
N TYR A 57 -3.21 -0.54 2.56
CA TYR A 57 -1.86 -0.02 2.76
C TYR A 57 -1.91 1.45 3.15
N THR A 58 -1.22 1.81 4.21
CA THR A 58 -1.08 3.19 4.70
C THR A 58 0.37 3.51 5.02
N SER A 59 0.76 4.77 4.96
CA SER A 59 2.07 5.19 5.43
C SER A 59 2.08 5.30 6.96
N ILE A 60 3.16 4.83 7.59
CA ILE A 60 3.35 4.95 9.04
C ILE A 60 3.55 6.40 9.47
N GLU A 61 4.09 7.24 8.59
CA GLU A 61 4.30 8.67 8.87
C GLU A 61 2.98 9.45 8.79
N ASN A 62 2.03 8.93 8.02
CA ASN A 62 0.70 9.51 7.85
C ASN A 62 -0.31 8.96 8.88
N LYS A 63 0.14 8.22 9.90
CA LYS A 63 -0.71 7.92 11.05
C LYS A 63 -1.05 9.24 11.75
N PRO A 64 -2.34 9.59 11.91
CA PRO A 64 -2.69 10.73 12.74
C PRO A 64 -2.07 10.53 14.12
N LYS A 65 -1.22 11.46 14.54
CA LYS A 65 -0.82 11.58 15.94
C LYS A 65 -2.11 11.86 16.71
N TYR A 66 -2.55 10.87 17.48
CA TYR A 66 -3.59 11.05 18.50
C TYR A 66 -3.15 12.13 19.50
#